data_AF-A0A2D6T7W8-F1
#
_entry.id   AF-A0A2D6T7W8-F1
#
_cell.length_a   1.000
_cell.length_b   1.000
_cell.length_c   1.000
_cell.angle_alpha   90.00
_cell.angle_beta   90.00
_cell.angle_gamma   90.00
#
_symmetry.space_group_name_H-M   'P 1'
#
loop_
_entity.id
_entity.type
_entity.pdbx_description
1 polymer ?
#
loop_
_entity_poly.entity_id
_entity_poly.type
_entity_poly.pdbx_seq_one_letter_code
_entity_poly.pdbx_strand_id
1 'polypeptide(L)'
;MRFLSDRAESFADICVIMPLKTKADGAMTVGNGTKLPVWSTIGRAYGLVFANLAAFAALAALPVGLSYLVLLAGDSLAARLELHILARLLLEQPLRWLFWIVFAVAWHRYVLLGRPQDRRWLGFRFGRRELRFFLYALALALPFVVAFLPLFIVPPLLQKSHWTTQLGAMSGVGLVMLVIFAGGFFLSVRFSFILPSVSVDRPAGLDTAWAETRGSGWRIFAATMLGAIPLGVLDQLLRALIIELGGRLAAGGTGLRALLAALPFGQLLISFLFTAILVSILSLAFRARSGWQPPATN
;
A
#
# COMPACT_ATOMS: atom_id res chain seq x y z
N MET A 1 39.50 28.00 12.85
CA MET A 1 38.82 26.76 12.37
C MET A 1 38.57 25.75 13.50
N ARG A 2 37.95 26.17 14.63
CA ARG A 2 37.54 25.25 15.71
C ARG A 2 36.13 25.54 16.27
N PHE A 3 35.43 26.52 15.71
CA PHE A 3 34.13 26.99 16.20
C PHE A 3 32.91 26.53 15.37
N LEU A 4 33.15 25.76 14.30
CA LEU A 4 32.09 25.20 13.43
C LEU A 4 31.94 23.67 13.56
N SER A 5 32.76 23.02 14.39
CA SER A 5 32.67 21.57 14.64
C SER A 5 31.63 21.22 15.72
N ASP A 6 31.49 22.06 16.74
CA ASP A 6 30.61 21.77 17.89
C ASP A 6 29.11 21.92 17.58
N ARG A 7 28.75 22.60 16.49
CA ARG A 7 27.32 22.80 16.15
C ARG A 7 26.75 21.66 15.29
N ALA A 8 27.58 20.76 14.78
CA ALA A 8 27.14 19.57 14.03
C ALA A 8 26.75 18.40 14.94
N GLU A 9 27.24 18.35 16.19
CA GLU A 9 26.91 17.29 17.14
C GLU A 9 25.57 17.56 17.85
N SER A 10 25.17 18.83 18.00
CA SER A 10 23.92 19.20 18.67
C SER A 10 22.63 18.82 17.91
N PHE A 11 22.71 18.47 16.62
CA PHE A 11 21.55 17.97 15.86
C PHE A 11 21.50 16.44 15.77
N ALA A 12 22.56 15.73 16.17
CA ALA A 12 22.58 14.27 16.19
C ALA A 12 21.81 13.68 17.39
N ASP A 13 21.61 14.48 18.45
CA ASP A 13 20.91 14.07 19.68
C ASP A 13 19.39 14.27 19.67
N ILE A 14 18.81 14.87 18.62
CA ILE A 14 17.35 15.06 18.53
C ILE A 14 16.62 13.83 17.96
N CYS A 15 17.34 12.83 17.44
CA CYS A 15 16.78 11.55 17.01
C CYS A 15 17.12 10.40 17.98
N VAL A 16 16.93 10.63 19.28
CA VAL A 16 16.69 9.52 20.21
C VAL A 16 15.30 8.96 19.87
N ILE A 17 15.27 7.98 18.96
CA ILE A 17 14.11 7.12 18.74
C ILE A 17 13.78 6.53 20.11
N MET A 18 12.70 7.04 20.73
CA MET A 18 12.15 6.46 21.93
C MET A 18 12.03 4.95 21.72
N PRO A 19 12.49 4.12 22.67
CA PRO A 19 12.12 2.71 22.65
C PRO A 19 10.60 2.67 22.55
N LEU A 20 10.07 1.80 21.69
CA LEU A 20 8.64 1.50 21.56
C LEU A 20 8.10 1.03 22.92
N LYS A 21 7.90 1.96 23.85
CA LYS A 21 7.25 1.76 25.13
C LYS A 21 5.83 2.25 24.96
N THR A 22 5.12 1.63 24.02
CA THR A 22 3.67 1.69 24.08
C THR A 22 3.29 1.03 25.39
N LYS A 23 2.65 1.80 26.28
CA LYS A 23 1.98 1.35 27.52
C LYS A 23 0.91 0.25 27.29
N ALA A 24 0.85 -0.31 26.10
CA ALA A 24 -0.08 -1.32 25.60
C ALA A 24 0.56 -2.70 25.38
N ASP A 25 1.83 -2.89 25.77
CA ASP A 25 2.47 -4.22 25.74
C ASP A 25 1.86 -5.19 26.76
N GLY A 26 1.08 -4.69 27.73
CA GLY A 26 0.41 -5.50 28.75
C GLY A 26 -0.84 -6.27 28.30
N ALA A 27 -1.29 -6.17 27.03
CA ALA A 27 -2.56 -6.77 26.61
C ALA A 27 -2.54 -7.58 25.31
N MET A 28 -1.36 -7.83 24.72
CA MET A 28 -1.22 -9.05 23.91
C MET A 28 -0.55 -10.09 24.77
N THR A 29 -1.31 -10.59 25.75
CA THR A 29 -1.12 -11.97 26.14
C THR A 29 -1.12 -12.76 24.82
N VAL A 30 -0.07 -13.53 24.61
CA VAL A 30 0.00 -14.55 23.57
C VAL A 30 -1.11 -15.55 23.93
N GLY A 31 -2.34 -15.19 23.57
CA GLY A 31 -3.54 -15.92 23.93
C GLY A 31 -3.59 -17.13 23.04
N ASN A 32 -3.30 -18.29 23.62
CA ASN A 32 -3.61 -19.60 23.07
C ASN A 32 -4.94 -19.56 22.30
N GLY A 33 -4.87 -19.58 20.96
CA GLY A 33 -6.04 -19.74 20.09
C GLY A 33 -7.09 -18.62 20.09
N THR A 34 -6.87 -17.46 20.75
CA THR A 34 -7.91 -16.42 20.82
C THR A 34 -8.05 -15.66 19.50
N LYS A 35 -9.30 -15.45 19.11
CA LYS A 35 -9.69 -14.89 17.81
C LYS A 35 -9.15 -13.45 17.64
N LEU A 36 -8.66 -13.08 16.46
CA LEU A 36 -8.04 -11.75 16.19
C LEU A 36 -9.00 -10.59 16.56
N PRO A 37 -8.61 -9.64 17.43
CA PRO A 37 -9.44 -8.50 17.80
C PRO A 37 -9.38 -7.43 16.70
N VAL A 38 -10.41 -7.38 15.85
CA VAL A 38 -10.46 -6.54 14.63
C VAL A 38 -10.23 -5.06 14.95
N TRP A 39 -11.05 -4.47 15.83
CA TRP A 39 -10.97 -3.04 16.16
C TRP A 39 -9.66 -2.64 16.83
N SER A 40 -9.15 -3.47 17.74
CA SER A 40 -7.85 -3.23 18.39
C SER A 40 -6.71 -3.29 17.36
N THR A 41 -6.77 -4.22 16.40
CA THR A 41 -5.77 -4.32 15.34
C THR A 41 -5.78 -3.07 14.46
N ILE A 42 -6.95 -2.59 14.06
CA ILE A 42 -7.10 -1.35 13.27
C ILE A 42 -6.57 -0.15 14.07
N GLY A 43 -7.04 0.06 15.31
CA GLY A 43 -6.63 1.19 16.14
C GLY A 43 -5.11 1.20 16.39
N ARG A 44 -4.50 0.03 16.59
CA ARG A 44 -3.04 -0.09 16.74
C ARG A 44 -2.30 0.16 15.44
N ALA A 45 -2.83 -0.24 14.29
CA ALA A 45 -2.21 0.02 13.00
C ALA A 45 -2.18 1.54 12.69
N TYR A 46 -3.32 2.22 12.89
CA TYR A 46 -3.39 3.67 12.80
C TYR A 46 -2.45 4.34 13.81
N GLY A 47 -2.54 3.94 15.09
CA GLY A 47 -1.70 4.46 16.15
C GLY A 47 -0.20 4.30 15.86
N LEU A 48 0.22 3.17 15.28
CA LEU A 48 1.61 2.94 14.91
C LEU A 48 2.07 3.91 13.81
N VAL A 49 1.28 4.07 12.74
CA VAL A 49 1.63 4.98 11.64
C VAL A 49 1.69 6.42 12.12
N PHE A 50 0.67 6.90 12.84
CA PHE A 50 0.58 8.29 13.30
C PHE A 50 1.52 8.63 14.45
N ALA A 51 1.88 7.66 15.31
CA ALA A 51 2.93 7.86 16.31
C ALA A 51 4.34 7.90 15.69
N ASN A 52 4.51 7.40 14.47
CA ASN A 52 5.80 7.27 13.80
C ASN A 52 5.84 7.98 12.44
N LEU A 53 5.23 9.16 12.34
CA LEU A 53 5.18 9.94 11.10
C LEU A 53 6.57 10.29 10.56
N ALA A 54 7.56 10.51 11.43
CA ALA A 54 8.93 10.77 11.02
C ALA A 54 9.55 9.56 10.29
N ALA A 55 9.33 8.35 10.81
CA ALA A 55 9.80 7.12 10.16
C ALA A 55 9.03 6.87 8.85
N PHE A 56 7.71 7.11 8.85
CA PHE A 56 6.91 7.04 7.62
C PHE A 56 7.45 8.01 6.56
N ALA A 57 7.65 9.28 6.91
CA ALA A 57 8.16 10.30 6.00
C ALA A 57 9.56 9.94 5.48
N ALA A 58 10.46 9.48 6.35
CA ALA A 58 11.80 9.07 5.96
C ALA A 58 11.78 7.88 4.97
N LEU A 59 10.91 6.89 5.20
CA LEU A 59 10.80 5.71 4.33
C LEU A 59 10.01 5.99 3.04
N ALA A 60 9.03 6.90 3.08
CA ALA A 60 8.17 7.25 1.96
C ALA A 60 8.74 8.36 1.07
N ALA A 61 9.63 9.23 1.57
CA ALA A 61 10.11 10.41 0.85
C ALA A 61 10.65 10.06 -0.55
N LEU A 62 11.56 9.09 -0.63
CA LEU A 62 12.16 8.69 -1.89
C LEU A 62 11.15 7.98 -2.82
N PRO A 63 10.43 6.92 -2.39
CA PRO A 63 9.40 6.28 -3.22
C PRO A 63 8.30 7.22 -3.72
N VAL A 64 7.81 8.13 -2.86
CA VAL A 64 6.78 9.12 -3.21
C VAL A 64 7.34 10.13 -4.20
N GLY A 65 8.54 10.66 -3.92
CA GLY A 65 9.23 11.60 -4.81
C GLY A 65 9.46 11.00 -6.20
N LEU A 66 9.99 9.78 -6.28
CA LEU A 66 10.19 9.08 -7.55
C LEU A 66 8.87 8.77 -8.27
N SER A 67 7.82 8.37 -7.54
CA SER A 67 6.50 8.14 -8.11
C SER A 67 5.90 9.42 -8.69
N TYR A 68 6.10 10.56 -8.02
CA TYR A 68 5.65 11.86 -8.49
C TYR A 68 6.45 12.33 -9.71
N LEU A 69 7.77 12.11 -9.72
CA LEU A 69 8.59 12.38 -10.90
C LEU A 69 8.18 11.54 -12.11
N VAL A 70 7.86 10.26 -11.92
CA VAL A 70 7.33 9.40 -13.00
C VAL A 70 6.00 9.94 -13.52
N LEU A 71 5.12 10.41 -12.63
CA LEU A 71 3.85 11.03 -13.03
C LEU A 71 4.08 12.28 -13.90
N LEU A 72 4.93 13.20 -13.45
CA LEU A 72 5.26 14.43 -14.18
C LEU A 72 5.96 14.15 -15.52
N ALA A 73 6.93 13.23 -15.52
CA ALA A 73 7.63 12.82 -16.72
C ALA A 73 6.67 12.17 -17.72
N GLY A 74 5.78 11.32 -17.23
CA GLY A 74 4.78 10.63 -18.04
C GLY A 74 3.73 11.56 -18.65
N ASP A 75 3.25 12.57 -17.91
CA ASP A 75 2.43 13.66 -18.46
C ASP A 75 3.16 14.40 -19.59
N SER A 76 4.42 14.80 -19.35
CA SER A 76 5.20 15.55 -20.33
C SER A 76 5.54 14.73 -21.58
N LEU A 77 5.80 13.43 -21.42
CA LEU A 77 6.13 12.52 -22.51
C LEU A 77 4.88 12.20 -23.34
N ALA A 78 3.75 11.95 -22.69
CA ALA A 78 2.49 11.69 -23.38
C ALA A 78 2.05 12.89 -24.22
N ALA A 79 2.24 14.12 -23.72
CA ALA A 79 1.96 15.33 -24.49
C ALA A 79 2.89 15.52 -25.69
N ARG A 80 4.16 15.13 -25.59
CA ARG A 80 5.16 15.29 -26.68
C ARG A 80 5.05 14.24 -27.77
N LEU A 81 4.72 13.01 -27.40
CA LEU A 81 4.69 11.86 -28.31
C LEU A 81 3.26 11.43 -28.68
N GLU A 82 2.26 12.22 -28.29
CA GLU A 82 0.82 11.94 -28.49
C GLU A 82 0.44 10.50 -28.06
N LEU A 83 1.04 10.03 -26.97
CA LEU A 83 0.86 8.65 -26.54
C LEU A 83 -0.59 8.41 -26.16
N HIS A 84 -1.17 7.34 -26.70
CA HIS A 84 -2.45 6.84 -26.24
C HIS A 84 -2.39 6.56 -24.73
N ILE A 85 -3.50 6.81 -24.02
CA ILE A 85 -3.57 6.67 -22.54
C ILE A 85 -3.11 5.28 -22.04
N LEU A 86 -3.29 4.25 -22.87
CA LEU A 86 -2.87 2.87 -22.57
C LEU A 86 -1.34 2.72 -22.61
N ALA A 87 -0.68 3.30 -23.62
CA ALA A 87 0.78 3.26 -23.72
C ALA A 87 1.43 4.00 -22.55
N ARG A 88 0.85 5.15 -22.18
CA ARG A 88 1.24 5.91 -20.99
C ARG A 88 1.11 5.08 -19.71
N LEU A 89 -0.06 4.47 -19.49
CA LEU A 89 -0.31 3.59 -18.33
C LEU A 89 0.68 2.42 -18.27
N LEU A 90 0.98 1.79 -19.41
CA LEU A 90 1.93 0.67 -19.48
C LEU A 90 3.37 1.07 -19.12
N LEU A 91 3.76 2.32 -19.35
CA LEU A 91 5.08 2.82 -19.00
C LEU A 91 5.17 3.27 -17.53
N GLU A 92 4.17 4.00 -17.04
CA GLU A 92 4.21 4.59 -15.69
C GLU A 92 3.92 3.57 -14.58
N GLN A 93 2.94 2.68 -14.80
CA GLN A 93 2.41 1.83 -13.74
C GLN A 93 3.43 0.83 -13.18
N PRO A 94 4.26 0.15 -14.00
CA PRO A 94 5.28 -0.76 -13.48
C PRO A 94 6.31 -0.05 -12.59
N LEU A 95 6.75 1.16 -12.97
CA LEU A 95 7.70 1.95 -12.19
C LEU A 95 7.10 2.38 -10.85
N ARG A 96 5.84 2.84 -10.85
CA ARG A 96 5.13 3.20 -9.62
C ARG A 96 4.94 1.99 -8.71
N TRP A 97 4.62 0.82 -9.27
CA TRP A 97 4.52 -0.44 -8.53
C TRP A 97 5.85 -0.82 -7.88
N LEU A 98 6.96 -0.64 -8.60
CA LEU A 98 8.29 -0.89 -8.06
C LEU A 98 8.56 -0.03 -6.81
N PHE A 99 8.31 1.27 -6.88
CA PHE A 99 8.51 2.18 -5.74
C PHE A 99 7.57 1.86 -4.57
N TRP A 100 6.32 1.52 -4.87
CA TRP A 100 5.36 1.05 -3.87
C TRP A 100 5.85 -0.21 -3.14
N ILE A 101 6.42 -1.17 -3.87
CA ILE A 101 6.97 -2.41 -3.29
C ILE A 101 8.15 -2.13 -2.36
N VAL A 102 9.10 -1.29 -2.79
CA VAL A 102 10.25 -0.91 -1.97
C VAL A 102 9.78 -0.29 -0.64
N PHE A 103 8.80 0.60 -0.70
CA PHE A 103 8.18 1.17 0.48
C PHE A 103 7.48 0.12 1.35
N ALA A 104 6.63 -0.73 0.75
CA ALA A 104 5.86 -1.74 1.48
C ALA A 104 6.78 -2.72 2.23
N VAL A 105 7.88 -3.16 1.63
CA VAL A 105 8.90 -4.01 2.27
C VAL A 105 9.57 -3.29 3.43
N ALA A 106 10.01 -2.05 3.22
CA ALA A 106 10.66 -1.25 4.25
C ALA A 106 9.73 -1.01 5.44
N TRP A 107 8.46 -0.71 5.18
CA TRP A 107 7.46 -0.48 6.21
C TRP A 107 7.08 -1.77 6.96
N HIS A 108 6.90 -2.90 6.26
CA HIS A 108 6.72 -4.21 6.91
C HIS A 108 7.84 -4.51 7.91
N ARG A 109 9.10 -4.31 7.50
CA ARG A 109 10.27 -4.51 8.36
C ARG A 109 10.27 -3.55 9.55
N TYR A 110 9.95 -2.29 9.33
CA TYR A 110 9.84 -1.30 10.40
C TYR A 110 8.83 -1.75 11.47
N VAL A 111 7.63 -2.17 11.06
CA VAL A 111 6.57 -2.63 11.97
C VAL A 111 6.94 -3.92 12.72
N LEU A 112 7.65 -4.84 12.06
CA LEU A 112 7.99 -6.14 12.62
C LEU A 112 9.25 -6.13 13.49
N LEU A 113 10.27 -5.39 13.09
CA LEU A 113 11.58 -5.36 13.75
C LEU A 113 11.76 -4.13 14.66
N GLY A 114 10.92 -3.10 14.53
CA GLY A 114 10.93 -1.91 15.37
C GLY A 114 12.13 -0.98 15.17
N ARG A 115 13.06 -1.30 14.26
CA ARG A 115 14.25 -0.48 13.97
C ARG A 115 14.32 -0.19 12.46
N PRO A 116 14.63 1.05 12.05
CA PRO A 116 15.12 1.31 10.71
C PRO A 116 16.48 0.61 10.61
N GLN A 117 16.55 -0.51 9.90
CA GLN A 117 17.71 -1.40 9.98
C GLN A 117 18.97 -0.81 9.32
N ASP A 118 18.85 0.28 8.58
CA ASP A 118 19.97 1.01 8.02
C ASP A 118 19.80 2.51 8.33
N ARG A 119 20.72 3.06 9.14
CA ARG A 119 20.88 4.52 9.41
C ARG A 119 21.16 5.36 8.15
N ARG A 120 21.16 4.76 6.95
CA ARG A 120 21.37 5.45 5.68
C ARG A 120 20.01 5.88 5.15
N TRP A 121 19.78 7.20 5.23
CA TRP A 121 18.59 7.95 4.84
C TRP A 121 18.01 7.65 3.45
N LEU A 122 18.66 6.81 2.65
CA LEU A 122 18.27 6.51 1.28
C LEU A 122 17.57 5.17 1.09
N GLY A 123 17.61 4.22 2.04
CA GLY A 123 16.71 3.03 2.16
C GLY A 123 16.45 2.15 0.92
N PHE A 124 17.00 2.48 -0.25
CA PHE A 124 16.67 1.92 -1.54
C PHE A 124 17.70 0.85 -1.86
N ARG A 125 17.36 -0.40 -1.55
CA ARG A 125 18.10 -1.56 -2.01
C ARG A 125 17.10 -2.45 -2.72
N PHE A 126 17.16 -2.49 -4.05
CA PHE A 126 16.47 -3.52 -4.80
C PHE A 126 17.37 -4.76 -4.80
N GLY A 127 17.15 -5.66 -3.83
CA GLY A 127 17.89 -6.90 -3.66
C GLY A 127 17.04 -8.13 -3.98
N ARG A 128 17.60 -9.31 -3.65
CA ARG A 128 16.89 -10.60 -3.80
C ARG A 128 15.59 -10.64 -3.00
N ARG A 129 15.51 -9.91 -1.88
CA ARG A 129 14.32 -9.87 -1.02
C ARG A 129 13.18 -9.11 -1.68
N GLU A 130 13.46 -7.92 -2.19
CA GLU A 130 12.51 -7.05 -2.87
C GLU A 130 12.00 -7.72 -4.16
N LEU A 131 12.88 -8.44 -4.87
CA LEU A 131 12.48 -9.23 -6.03
C LEU A 131 11.53 -10.39 -5.64
N ARG A 132 11.82 -11.13 -4.57
CA ARG A 132 10.88 -12.18 -4.09
C ARG A 132 9.55 -11.57 -3.68
N PHE A 133 9.57 -10.46 -2.94
CA PHE A 133 8.35 -9.74 -2.56
C PHE A 133 7.57 -9.30 -3.79
N PHE A 134 8.25 -8.74 -4.80
CA PHE A 134 7.65 -8.36 -6.08
C PHE A 134 6.98 -9.55 -6.77
N LEU A 135 7.68 -10.68 -6.88
CA LEU A 135 7.13 -11.88 -7.53
C LEU A 135 5.91 -12.43 -6.81
N TYR A 136 5.90 -12.46 -5.47
CA TYR A 136 4.72 -12.87 -4.71
C TYR A 136 3.59 -11.85 -4.81
N ALA A 137 3.88 -10.55 -4.72
CA ALA A 137 2.86 -9.51 -4.90
C ALA A 137 2.24 -9.57 -6.30
N LEU A 138 3.06 -9.81 -7.34
CA LEU A 138 2.61 -10.00 -8.71
C LEU A 138 1.75 -11.26 -8.85
N ALA A 139 2.18 -12.39 -8.26
CA ALA A 139 1.41 -13.62 -8.25
C ALA A 139 0.06 -13.46 -7.54
N LEU A 140 0.01 -12.68 -6.45
CA LEU A 140 -1.23 -12.34 -5.74
C LEU A 140 -2.09 -11.35 -6.52
N ALA A 141 -1.50 -10.48 -7.32
CA ALA A 141 -2.22 -9.52 -8.15
C ALA A 141 -2.83 -10.15 -9.41
N LEU A 142 -2.22 -11.20 -9.95
CA LEU A 142 -2.60 -11.81 -11.22
C LEU A 142 -4.09 -12.26 -11.27
N PRO A 143 -4.65 -12.93 -10.24
CA PRO A 143 -6.07 -13.27 -10.22
C PRO A 143 -6.99 -12.05 -10.35
N PHE A 144 -6.59 -10.90 -9.79
CA PHE A 144 -7.35 -9.67 -9.95
C PHE A 144 -7.24 -9.13 -11.36
N VAL A 145 -6.04 -9.07 -11.93
CA VAL A 145 -5.86 -8.61 -13.31
C VAL A 145 -6.73 -9.44 -14.26
N VAL A 146 -6.73 -10.76 -14.09
CA VAL A 146 -7.57 -11.68 -14.87
C VAL A 146 -9.07 -11.46 -14.58
N ALA A 147 -9.47 -11.23 -13.33
CA ALA A 147 -10.87 -10.97 -12.96
C ALA A 147 -11.38 -9.60 -13.45
N PHE A 148 -10.51 -8.59 -13.56
CA PHE A 148 -10.87 -7.26 -14.07
C PHE A 148 -10.88 -7.20 -15.59
N LEU A 149 -10.12 -8.05 -16.28
CA LEU A 149 -10.00 -8.02 -17.74
C LEU A 149 -11.37 -8.10 -18.47
N PRO A 150 -12.33 -8.96 -18.07
CA PRO A 150 -13.67 -8.96 -18.65
C PRO A 150 -14.41 -7.62 -18.52
N LEU A 151 -14.20 -6.86 -17.44
CA LEU A 151 -14.87 -5.56 -17.26
C LEU A 151 -14.44 -4.53 -18.31
N PHE A 152 -13.25 -4.68 -18.90
CA PHE A 152 -12.76 -3.81 -19.97
C PHE A 152 -13.06 -4.37 -21.37
N ILE A 153 -13.11 -5.69 -21.53
CA ILE A 153 -13.29 -6.35 -22.83
C ILE A 153 -14.79 -6.54 -23.17
N VAL A 154 -15.60 -6.94 -22.20
CA VAL A 154 -16.99 -7.36 -22.44
C VAL A 154 -17.91 -6.20 -22.83
N PRO A 155 -17.90 -5.02 -22.18
CA PRO A 155 -18.81 -3.94 -22.55
C PRO A 155 -18.66 -3.45 -24.00
N PRO A 156 -17.45 -3.22 -24.54
CA PRO A 156 -17.27 -2.87 -25.96
C PRO A 156 -17.76 -3.96 -26.93
N LEU A 157 -17.62 -5.23 -26.57
CA LEU A 157 -18.10 -6.35 -27.40
C LEU A 157 -19.64 -6.44 -27.39
N LEU A 158 -20.27 -6.22 -26.24
CA LEU A 158 -21.73 -6.23 -26.12
C LEU A 158 -22.38 -5.01 -26.77
N GLN A 159 -21.73 -3.84 -26.75
CA GLN A 159 -22.21 -2.63 -27.45
C GLN A 159 -22.32 -2.82 -28.97
N LYS A 160 -21.52 -3.72 -29.55
CA LYS A 160 -21.60 -4.07 -30.98
C LYS A 160 -22.74 -5.03 -31.32
N SER A 161 -23.37 -5.64 -30.31
CA SER A 161 -24.49 -6.56 -30.51
C SER A 161 -25.81 -5.83 -30.29
N HIS A 162 -26.65 -5.72 -31.31
CA HIS A 162 -27.97 -5.08 -31.24
C HIS A 162 -29.01 -5.86 -30.40
N TRP A 163 -28.60 -6.93 -29.69
CA TRP A 163 -29.49 -7.99 -29.21
C TRP A 163 -29.77 -8.00 -27.71
N THR A 164 -29.28 -7.03 -26.93
CA THR A 164 -29.48 -7.06 -25.47
C THR A 164 -30.23 -5.83 -24.98
N THR A 165 -31.38 -6.06 -24.35
CA THR A 165 -31.96 -5.17 -23.33
C THR A 165 -30.88 -4.90 -22.28
N GLN A 166 -30.24 -3.72 -22.39
CA GLN A 166 -29.05 -3.30 -21.64
C GLN A 166 -29.12 -3.50 -20.11
N LEU A 167 -30.31 -3.62 -19.53
CA LEU A 167 -30.49 -3.72 -18.08
C LEU A 167 -30.44 -5.16 -17.52
N GLY A 168 -30.82 -6.18 -18.31
CA GLY A 168 -30.91 -7.57 -17.83
C GLY A 168 -29.60 -8.36 -17.93
N ALA A 169 -28.85 -8.20 -19.03
CA ALA A 169 -27.56 -8.86 -19.21
C ALA A 169 -26.45 -8.24 -18.34
N MET A 170 -26.55 -6.94 -18.03
CA MET A 170 -25.56 -6.24 -17.18
C MET A 170 -25.69 -6.61 -15.70
N SER A 171 -26.88 -7.01 -15.22
CA SER A 171 -27.08 -7.37 -13.80
C SER A 171 -26.56 -8.78 -13.46
N GLY A 172 -26.78 -9.76 -14.34
CA GLY A 172 -26.26 -11.13 -14.15
C GLY A 172 -24.74 -11.22 -14.25
N VAL A 173 -24.16 -10.64 -15.31
CA VAL A 173 -22.70 -10.58 -15.48
C VAL A 173 -22.05 -9.77 -14.36
N GLY A 174 -22.66 -8.63 -13.98
CA GLY A 174 -22.19 -7.80 -12.89
C GLY A 174 -22.13 -8.54 -11.55
N LEU A 175 -23.17 -9.32 -11.21
CA LEU A 175 -23.20 -10.11 -9.99
C LEU A 175 -22.13 -11.22 -9.99
N VAL A 176 -21.96 -11.94 -11.10
CA VAL A 176 -20.92 -12.98 -11.22
C VAL A 176 -19.53 -12.36 -11.05
N MET A 177 -19.26 -11.22 -11.70
CA MET A 177 -18.01 -10.50 -11.55
C MET A 177 -17.78 -10.01 -10.12
N LEU A 178 -18.83 -9.51 -9.45
CA LEU A 178 -18.76 -9.10 -8.05
C LEU A 178 -18.40 -10.27 -7.13
N VAL A 179 -18.99 -11.45 -7.34
CA VAL A 179 -18.71 -12.66 -6.55
C VAL A 179 -17.27 -13.12 -6.78
N ILE A 180 -16.82 -13.18 -8.03
CA ILE A 180 -15.43 -13.54 -8.39
C ILE A 180 -14.46 -12.55 -7.74
N PHE A 181 -14.74 -11.25 -7.84
CA PHE A 181 -13.91 -10.20 -7.27
C PHE A 181 -13.86 -10.29 -5.75
N ALA A 182 -14.99 -10.41 -5.07
CA ALA A 182 -15.05 -10.51 -3.61
C ALA A 182 -14.36 -11.79 -3.11
N GLY A 183 -14.57 -12.93 -3.78
CA GLY A 183 -13.90 -14.19 -3.45
C GLY A 183 -12.39 -14.14 -3.67
N GLY A 184 -11.95 -13.62 -4.82
CA GLY A 184 -10.53 -13.42 -5.12
C GLY A 184 -9.87 -12.44 -4.17
N PHE A 185 -10.58 -11.37 -3.79
CA PHE A 185 -10.12 -10.40 -2.81
C PHE A 185 -9.94 -11.02 -1.43
N PHE A 186 -10.91 -11.81 -0.98
CA PHE A 186 -10.81 -12.56 0.27
C PHE A 186 -9.61 -13.52 0.30
N LEU A 187 -9.40 -14.29 -0.77
CA LEU A 187 -8.27 -15.21 -0.87
C LEU A 187 -6.93 -14.47 -0.87
N SER A 188 -6.86 -13.33 -1.56
CA SER A 188 -5.62 -12.55 -1.64
C SER A 188 -5.23 -11.99 -0.29
N VAL A 189 -6.18 -11.44 0.49
CA VAL A 189 -5.92 -11.00 1.87
C VAL A 189 -5.38 -12.13 2.74
N ARG A 190 -5.84 -13.36 2.56
CA ARG A 190 -5.28 -14.53 3.26
C ARG A 190 -3.84 -14.80 2.86
N PHE A 191 -3.56 -14.85 1.57
CA PHE A 191 -2.22 -15.14 1.08
C PHE A 191 -1.24 -13.96 1.22
N SER A 192 -1.73 -12.75 1.51
CA SER A 192 -0.90 -11.59 1.83
C SER A 192 0.01 -11.81 3.04
N PHE A 193 -0.18 -12.85 3.87
CA PHE A 193 0.75 -13.25 4.95
C PHE A 193 2.13 -13.72 4.45
N ILE A 194 2.23 -14.06 3.17
CA ILE A 194 3.51 -14.30 2.50
C ILE A 194 4.36 -13.03 2.49
N LEU A 195 3.74 -11.86 2.31
CA LEU A 195 4.44 -10.57 2.21
C LEU A 195 5.22 -10.20 3.49
N PRO A 196 4.63 -10.19 4.70
CA PRO A 196 5.39 -9.96 5.92
C PRO A 196 6.43 -11.06 6.17
N SER A 197 6.14 -12.32 5.83
CA SER A 197 7.11 -13.43 5.98
C SER A 197 8.38 -13.20 5.15
N VAL A 198 8.22 -12.85 3.86
CA VAL A 198 9.34 -12.52 2.96
C VAL A 198 10.07 -11.28 3.43
N SER A 199 9.34 -10.30 3.99
CA SER A 199 9.96 -9.07 4.50
C SER A 199 10.93 -9.31 5.65
N VAL A 200 10.75 -10.38 6.43
CA VAL A 200 11.64 -10.77 7.55
C VAL A 200 12.51 -11.98 7.24
N ASP A 201 12.67 -12.33 5.95
CA ASP A 201 13.48 -13.47 5.49
C ASP A 201 13.04 -14.84 6.03
N ARG A 202 11.77 -14.96 6.45
CA ARG A 202 11.19 -16.24 6.84
C ARG A 202 10.78 -17.03 5.58
N PRO A 203 10.99 -18.37 5.54
CA PRO A 203 10.47 -19.20 4.47
C PRO A 203 8.97 -18.95 4.27
N ALA A 204 8.57 -18.63 3.05
CA ALA A 204 7.20 -18.26 2.71
C ALA A 204 6.61 -19.29 1.76
N GLY A 205 5.37 -19.69 2.01
CA GLY A 205 4.64 -20.67 1.21
C GLY A 205 3.13 -20.48 1.35
N LEU A 206 2.40 -20.89 0.31
CA LEU A 206 0.93 -20.81 0.30
C LEU A 206 0.32 -21.66 1.42
N ASP A 207 0.89 -22.84 1.67
CA ASP A 207 0.42 -23.75 2.72
C ASP A 207 0.60 -23.15 4.11
N THR A 208 1.76 -22.54 4.36
CA THR A 208 2.05 -21.85 5.62
C THR A 208 1.12 -20.66 5.82
N ALA A 209 0.93 -19.82 4.80
CA ALA A 209 0.02 -18.68 4.86
C ALA A 209 -1.45 -19.11 5.09
N TRP A 210 -1.87 -20.21 4.46
CA TRP A 210 -3.20 -20.78 4.68
C TRP A 210 -3.36 -21.31 6.10
N ALA A 211 -2.34 -22.00 6.63
CA ALA A 211 -2.34 -22.52 8.00
C ALA A 211 -2.39 -21.38 9.05
N GLU A 212 -1.57 -20.35 8.90
CA GLU A 212 -1.52 -19.21 9.82
C GLU A 212 -2.83 -18.39 9.85
N THR A 213 -3.51 -18.29 8.70
CA THR A 213 -4.79 -17.58 8.58
C THR A 213 -6.02 -18.45 8.88
N ARG A 214 -5.84 -19.76 9.11
CA ARG A 214 -6.93 -20.70 9.40
C ARG A 214 -7.68 -20.28 10.67
N GLY A 215 -9.01 -20.30 10.60
CA GLY A 215 -9.90 -19.90 11.69
C GLY A 215 -10.03 -18.38 11.91
N SER A 216 -9.19 -17.55 11.31
CA SER A 216 -9.23 -16.09 11.47
C SER A 216 -9.34 -15.29 10.16
N GLY A 217 -9.46 -15.97 9.01
CA GLY A 217 -9.54 -15.33 7.68
C GLY A 217 -10.56 -14.20 7.59
N TRP A 218 -11.80 -14.41 8.04
CA TRP A 218 -12.84 -13.38 8.04
C TRP A 218 -12.51 -12.16 8.90
N ARG A 219 -11.77 -12.35 10.00
CA ARG A 219 -11.37 -11.24 10.88
C ARG A 219 -10.20 -10.45 10.29
N ILE A 220 -9.26 -11.12 9.64
CA ILE A 220 -8.17 -10.47 8.91
C ILE A 220 -8.75 -9.67 7.74
N PHE A 221 -9.67 -10.27 7.01
CA PHE A 221 -10.43 -9.61 5.95
C PHE A 221 -11.17 -8.38 6.47
N ALA A 222 -11.98 -8.53 7.53
CA ALA A 222 -12.72 -7.42 8.12
C ALA A 222 -11.78 -6.32 8.63
N ALA A 223 -10.65 -6.66 9.28
CA ALA A 223 -9.68 -5.69 9.74
C ALA A 223 -9.07 -4.89 8.58
N THR A 224 -8.70 -5.59 7.49
CA THR A 224 -8.16 -4.98 6.28
C THR A 224 -9.18 -4.07 5.60
N MET A 225 -10.43 -4.51 5.47
CA MET A 225 -11.51 -3.75 4.84
C MET A 225 -11.94 -2.54 5.67
N LEU A 226 -12.29 -2.76 6.94
CA LEU A 226 -12.71 -1.66 7.81
C LEU A 226 -11.58 -0.66 8.04
N GLY A 227 -10.33 -1.14 8.14
CA GLY A 227 -9.16 -0.27 8.24
C GLY A 227 -8.87 0.53 6.97
N ALA A 228 -9.22 0.01 5.80
CA ALA A 228 -9.06 0.68 4.51
C ALA A 228 -10.09 1.80 4.27
N ILE A 229 -11.33 1.61 4.73
CA ILE A 229 -12.47 2.49 4.37
C ILE A 229 -12.17 3.98 4.55
N PRO A 230 -11.68 4.49 5.71
CA PRO A 230 -11.53 5.93 5.92
C PRO A 230 -10.60 6.59 4.90
N LEU A 231 -9.42 5.99 4.70
CA LEU A 231 -8.44 6.51 3.74
C LEU A 231 -8.81 6.21 2.29
N GLY A 232 -9.51 5.10 2.02
CA GLY A 232 -10.02 4.79 0.69
C GLY A 232 -11.09 5.79 0.24
N VAL A 233 -12.01 6.16 1.15
CA VAL A 233 -13.00 7.21 0.89
C VAL A 233 -12.29 8.55 0.64
N LEU A 234 -11.30 8.90 1.47
CA LEU A 234 -10.54 10.13 1.29
C LEU A 234 -9.79 10.18 -0.05
N ASP A 235 -9.12 9.09 -0.44
CA ASP A 235 -8.42 8.97 -1.74
C ASP A 235 -9.40 9.13 -2.90
N GLN A 236 -10.57 8.48 -2.83
CA GLN A 236 -11.60 8.57 -3.87
C GLN A 236 -12.20 9.97 -3.98
N LEU A 237 -12.45 10.64 -2.85
CA LEU A 237 -12.94 12.03 -2.83
C LEU A 237 -11.89 12.97 -3.42
N LEU A 238 -10.62 12.81 -3.07
CA LEU A 238 -9.55 13.63 -3.64
C LEU A 238 -9.39 13.38 -5.14
N ARG A 239 -9.49 12.12 -5.59
CA ARG A 239 -9.46 11.76 -7.02
C ARG A 239 -10.63 12.38 -7.79
N ALA A 240 -11.84 12.31 -7.24
CA ALA A 240 -13.02 12.94 -7.83
C ALA A 240 -12.84 14.46 -7.92
N LEU A 241 -12.31 15.08 -6.86
CA LEU A 241 -12.00 16.50 -6.83
C LEU A 241 -10.97 16.89 -7.90
N ILE A 242 -9.90 16.12 -8.07
CA ILE A 242 -8.87 16.36 -9.10
C ILE A 242 -9.47 16.30 -10.51
N ILE A 243 -10.34 15.32 -10.78
CA ILE A 243 -10.99 15.17 -12.10
C ILE A 243 -11.92 16.37 -12.36
N GLU A 244 -12.78 16.70 -11.39
CA GLU A 244 -13.76 17.78 -11.52
C GLU A 244 -13.08 19.15 -11.69
N LEU A 245 -12.09 19.43 -10.83
CA LEU A 245 -11.32 20.69 -10.90
C LEU A 245 -10.45 20.73 -12.17
N GLY A 246 -9.85 19.61 -12.58
CA GLY A 246 -9.05 19.54 -13.80
C GLY A 246 -9.83 19.95 -15.04
N GLY A 247 -11.09 19.50 -15.16
CA GLY A 247 -11.97 19.87 -16.28
C GLY A 247 -12.39 21.34 -16.26
N ARG A 248 -12.70 21.89 -15.07
CA ARG A 248 -13.17 23.28 -14.93
C ARG A 248 -12.05 24.32 -15.05
N LEU A 249 -10.81 23.95 -14.74
CA LEU A 249 -9.71 24.90 -14.48
C LEU A 249 -8.63 24.91 -15.57
N ALA A 250 -8.81 24.18 -16.66
CA ALA A 250 -7.97 24.31 -17.86
C ALA A 250 -7.93 25.76 -18.42
N ALA A 251 -8.89 26.60 -18.03
CA ALA A 251 -8.99 28.03 -18.37
C ALA A 251 -8.42 29.01 -17.31
N GLY A 252 -7.84 28.52 -16.20
CA GLY A 252 -7.39 29.34 -15.06
C GLY A 252 -5.96 29.91 -15.13
N GLY A 253 -5.66 30.89 -14.26
CA GLY A 253 -4.35 31.56 -14.14
C GLY A 253 -3.23 30.73 -13.48
N THR A 254 -2.01 31.28 -13.44
CA THR A 254 -0.77 30.58 -13.03
C THR A 254 -0.76 30.04 -11.58
N GLY A 255 -1.30 30.79 -10.61
CA GLY A 255 -1.39 30.33 -9.21
C GLY A 255 -2.30 29.11 -9.04
N LEU A 256 -3.36 29.03 -9.83
CA LEU A 256 -4.30 27.90 -9.81
C LEU A 256 -3.69 26.65 -10.44
N ARG A 257 -2.84 26.82 -11.45
CA ARG A 257 -2.06 25.72 -12.05
C ARG A 257 -1.05 25.11 -11.07
N ALA A 258 -0.42 25.93 -10.23
CA ALA A 258 0.49 25.43 -9.18
C ALA A 258 -0.27 24.60 -8.13
N LEU A 259 -1.46 25.04 -7.72
CA LEU A 259 -2.32 24.26 -6.82
C LEU A 259 -2.71 22.91 -7.44
N LEU A 260 -3.10 22.90 -8.72
CA LEU A 260 -3.43 21.68 -9.44
C LEU A 260 -2.25 20.70 -9.54
N ALA A 261 -1.03 21.20 -9.72
CA ALA A 261 0.17 20.35 -9.72
C ALA A 261 0.45 19.71 -8.35
N ALA A 262 0.04 20.36 -7.25
CA ALA A 262 0.23 19.85 -5.89
C ALA A 262 -0.81 18.78 -5.48
N LEU A 263 -2.02 18.78 -6.06
CA LEU A 263 -3.07 17.82 -5.69
C LEU A 263 -2.68 16.35 -5.97
N PRO A 264 -2.09 15.98 -7.12
CA PRO A 264 -1.62 14.61 -7.36
C PRO A 264 -0.53 14.17 -6.37
N PHE A 265 0.30 15.09 -5.90
CA PHE A 265 1.29 14.80 -4.87
C PHE A 265 0.59 14.46 -3.54
N GLY A 266 -0.41 15.24 -3.14
CA GLY A 266 -1.26 14.93 -1.97
C GLY A 266 -1.95 13.57 -2.10
N GLN A 267 -2.45 13.23 -3.28
CA GLN A 267 -3.05 11.92 -3.55
C GLN A 267 -2.02 10.79 -3.41
N LEU A 268 -0.80 10.95 -3.93
CA LEU A 268 0.26 9.96 -3.74
C LEU A 268 0.58 9.77 -2.25
N LEU A 269 0.70 10.85 -1.48
CA LEU A 269 0.94 10.75 -0.03
C LEU A 269 -0.17 9.97 0.68
N ILE A 270 -1.44 10.22 0.36
CA ILE A 270 -2.57 9.48 0.92
C ILE A 270 -2.52 8.00 0.52
N SER A 271 -2.16 7.69 -0.72
CA SER A 271 -2.01 6.31 -1.21
C SER A 271 -0.89 5.54 -0.47
N PHE A 272 0.24 6.20 -0.19
CA PHE A 272 1.32 5.62 0.60
C PHE A 272 0.93 5.48 2.08
N LEU A 273 0.20 6.45 2.64
CA LEU A 273 -0.34 6.37 4.00
C LEU A 273 -1.34 5.22 4.14
N PHE A 274 -2.24 5.07 3.17
CA PHE A 274 -3.18 3.96 3.05
C PHE A 274 -2.44 2.62 3.06
N THR A 275 -1.38 2.52 2.26
CA THR A 275 -0.52 1.34 2.21
C THR A 275 0.13 1.06 3.57
N ALA A 276 0.68 2.08 4.23
CA ALA A 276 1.32 1.93 5.53
C ALA A 276 0.35 1.36 6.58
N ILE A 277 -0.90 1.80 6.57
CA ILE A 277 -1.94 1.28 7.47
C ILE A 277 -2.26 -0.18 7.15
N LEU A 278 -2.48 -0.53 5.88
CA LEU A 278 -2.77 -1.91 5.50
C LEU A 278 -1.62 -2.86 5.84
N VAL A 279 -0.40 -2.45 5.53
CA VAL A 279 0.82 -3.19 5.87
C VAL A 279 0.95 -3.36 7.39
N SER A 280 0.62 -2.34 8.17
CA SER A 280 0.61 -2.42 9.64
C SER A 280 -0.44 -3.42 10.14
N ILE A 281 -1.67 -3.40 9.60
CA ILE A 281 -2.73 -4.37 9.95
C ILE A 281 -2.27 -5.79 9.65
N LEU A 282 -1.72 -6.03 8.44
CA LEU A 282 -1.21 -7.34 8.04
C LEU A 282 -0.05 -7.80 8.93
N SER A 283 0.89 -6.90 9.26
CA SER A 283 2.05 -7.22 10.11
C SER A 283 1.64 -7.53 11.55
N LEU A 284 0.68 -6.80 12.11
CA LEU A 284 0.14 -7.06 13.45
C LEU A 284 -0.64 -8.38 13.49
N ALA A 285 -1.48 -8.63 12.47
CA ALA A 285 -2.20 -9.89 12.34
C ALA A 285 -1.24 -11.08 12.15
N PHE A 286 -0.19 -10.90 11.34
CA PHE A 286 0.88 -11.88 11.15
C PHE A 286 1.55 -12.23 12.48
N ARG A 287 1.99 -11.24 13.27
CA ARG A 287 2.59 -11.47 14.60
C ARG A 287 1.64 -12.23 15.53
N ALA A 288 0.37 -11.82 15.57
CA ALA A 288 -0.62 -12.44 16.44
C ALA A 288 -0.95 -13.90 16.07
N ARG A 289 -0.87 -14.25 14.78
CA ARG A 289 -1.27 -15.58 14.27
C ARG A 289 -0.13 -16.56 14.08
N SER A 290 1.04 -16.07 13.69
CA SER A 290 2.22 -16.91 13.49
C SER A 290 3.01 -17.14 14.78
N GLY A 291 2.78 -16.31 15.82
CA GLY A 291 3.62 -16.30 17.01
C GLY A 291 5.04 -15.76 16.74
N TRP A 292 5.30 -15.21 15.55
CA TRP A 292 6.61 -14.70 15.19
C TRP A 292 7.04 -13.57 16.12
N GLN A 293 8.26 -13.69 16.62
CA GLN A 293 8.94 -12.69 17.43
C GLN A 293 10.24 -12.27 16.73
N PRO A 294 10.65 -11.00 16.86
CA PRO A 294 11.94 -10.56 16.34
C PRO A 294 13.07 -11.36 16.99
N PRO A 295 14.17 -11.67 16.28
CA PRO A 295 15.33 -12.32 16.86
C PRO A 295 15.82 -11.52 18.07
N ALA A 296 16.19 -12.22 19.16
CA ALA A 296 16.81 -11.57 20.31
C ALA A 296 18.04 -10.80 19.83
N THR A 297 18.08 -9.50 20.09
CA THR A 297 19.23 -8.67 19.77
C THR A 297 20.33 -8.99 20.77
N ASN A 298 21.32 -9.77 20.34
CA ASN A 298 22.62 -9.81 21.01
C ASN A 298 23.35 -8.47 20.77
#